data_AF-A0A9P8D530-F1
#
_entry.id   AF-A0A9P8D530-F1
#
_cell.length_a   1.000
_cell.length_b   1.000
_cell.length_c   1.000
_cell.angle_alpha   90.00
_cell.angle_beta   90.00
_cell.angle_gamma   90.00
#
_symmetry.space_group_name_H-M   'P 1'
#
loop_
_entity.id
_entity.type
_entity.pdbx_description
1 polymer ?
#
loop_
_entity_poly.entity_id
_entity_poly.type
_entity_poly.pdbx_seq_one_letter_code
_entity_poly.pdbx_strand_id
1 'polypeptide(L)'
;MVNEDYTNSLEFEIAEDEEKQVKETAIKLRKSLPDLERILELVECAIQIIEDTISEHKDCKELLSIPEERFLYVEKNLQTLRSKAISFKTYQETRIRRINVCLSTLSSLLSLRADSAIKASTEAMTRLTEANREDSGRMNEISIATKLDSEAMITIAKLTMFYLPSTFVATLFSMGIFNFDFDDGKNGRLVMSSQWWMYIIFAIPLTLGTFYWFRAVTRSHKQASQKAEREAKQPE
;
A
#
# COMPACT_ATOMS: atom_id res chain seq x y z
N MET A 1 -8.73 0.47 -25.22
CA MET A 1 -8.54 -0.26 -23.95
C MET A 1 -7.70 -1.51 -24.14
N VAL A 2 -8.12 -2.54 -24.90
CA VAL A 2 -7.34 -3.79 -25.01
C VAL A 2 -5.94 -3.60 -25.63
N ASN A 3 -5.79 -2.79 -26.69
CA ASN A 3 -4.48 -2.61 -27.35
C ASN A 3 -3.43 -1.85 -26.53
N GLU A 4 -3.86 -1.07 -25.53
CA GLU A 4 -2.99 -0.17 -24.76
C GLU A 4 -2.34 -0.90 -23.58
N ASP A 5 -3.05 -1.89 -23.01
CA ASP A 5 -2.51 -2.79 -21.99
C ASP A 5 -1.44 -3.74 -22.55
N TYR A 6 -1.62 -4.26 -23.78
CA TYR A 6 -0.62 -5.13 -24.41
C TYR A 6 0.67 -4.37 -24.76
N THR A 7 0.58 -3.12 -25.22
CA THR A 7 1.76 -2.30 -25.51
C THR A 7 2.50 -1.93 -24.24
N ASN A 8 1.80 -1.54 -23.17
CA ASN A 8 2.42 -1.26 -21.88
C ASN A 8 3.06 -2.50 -21.26
N SER A 9 2.42 -3.67 -21.37
CA SER A 9 2.99 -4.93 -20.89
C SER A 9 4.26 -5.32 -21.64
N LEU A 10 4.31 -5.12 -22.96
CA LEU A 10 5.48 -5.45 -23.77
C LEU A 10 6.63 -4.46 -23.53
N GLU A 11 6.34 -3.15 -23.42
CA GLU A 11 7.36 -2.15 -23.04
C GLU A 11 7.91 -2.40 -21.63
N PHE A 12 7.06 -2.82 -20.68
CA PHE A 12 7.46 -3.16 -19.33
C PHE A 12 8.38 -4.40 -19.30
N GLU A 13 8.04 -5.45 -20.04
CA GLU A 13 8.80 -6.70 -20.09
C GLU A 13 10.18 -6.49 -20.78
N ILE A 14 10.23 -5.66 -21.83
CA ILE A 14 11.49 -5.25 -22.48
C ILE A 14 12.35 -4.38 -21.55
N ALA A 15 11.74 -3.45 -20.81
CA ALA A 15 12.45 -2.58 -19.88
C ALA A 15 13.04 -3.33 -18.67
N GLU A 16 12.36 -4.37 -18.20
CA GLU A 16 12.81 -5.22 -17.10
C GLU A 16 14.00 -6.11 -17.51
N ASP A 17 14.00 -6.66 -18.73
CA ASP A 17 15.14 -7.40 -19.26
C ASP A 17 16.38 -6.50 -19.45
N GLU A 18 16.20 -5.30 -19.99
CA GLU A 18 17.28 -4.31 -20.10
C GLU A 18 17.87 -3.96 -18.72
N GLU A 19 17.02 -3.72 -17.72
CA GLU A 19 17.48 -3.40 -16.36
C GLU A 19 18.30 -4.53 -15.75
N LYS A 20 17.87 -5.78 -15.97
CA LYS A 20 18.59 -6.97 -15.51
C LYS A 20 19.94 -7.10 -16.20
N GLN A 21 20.01 -6.89 -17.52
CA GLN A 21 21.26 -6.90 -18.27
C GLN A 21 22.23 -5.79 -17.81
N VAL A 22 21.71 -4.59 -17.53
CA VAL A 22 22.50 -3.47 -17.00
C VAL A 22 23.07 -3.81 -15.62
N LYS A 23 22.25 -4.35 -14.70
CA LYS A 23 22.71 -4.80 -13.37
C LYS A 23 23.76 -5.89 -13.48
N GLU A 24 23.55 -6.89 -14.34
CA GLU A 24 24.52 -7.97 -14.55
C GLU A 24 25.86 -7.44 -15.09
N THR A 25 25.80 -6.52 -16.05
CA THR A 25 26.99 -5.89 -16.63
C THR A 25 27.75 -5.06 -15.58
N ALA A 26 27.03 -4.30 -14.75
CA ALA A 26 27.63 -3.55 -13.64
C ALA A 26 28.31 -4.47 -12.62
N ILE A 27 27.69 -5.62 -12.31
CA ILE A 27 28.28 -6.64 -11.42
C ILE A 27 29.57 -7.22 -12.04
N LYS A 28 29.56 -7.56 -13.33
CA LYS A 28 30.76 -8.06 -14.04
C LYS A 28 31.90 -7.05 -14.01
N LEU A 29 31.60 -5.77 -14.31
CA LEU A 29 32.58 -4.68 -14.25
C LEU A 29 33.16 -4.50 -12.84
N ARG A 30 32.30 -4.45 -11.82
CA ARG A 30 32.71 -4.32 -10.41
C ARG A 30 33.58 -5.49 -9.96
N LYS A 31 33.29 -6.71 -10.43
CA LYS A 31 34.10 -7.90 -10.13
C LYS A 31 35.48 -7.84 -10.76
N SER A 32 35.63 -7.23 -11.94
CA SER A 32 36.93 -7.10 -12.64
C SER A 32 37.82 -5.96 -12.12
N LEU A 33 37.25 -5.02 -11.35
CA LEU A 33 37.96 -3.88 -10.77
C LEU A 33 39.14 -4.28 -9.84
N PRO A 34 38.98 -5.20 -8.87
CA PRO A 34 40.08 -5.58 -7.97
C PRO A 34 41.25 -6.24 -8.71
N ASP A 35 40.99 -6.99 -9.79
CA ASP A 35 42.06 -7.58 -10.60
C ASP A 35 42.91 -6.50 -11.27
N LEU A 36 42.27 -5.42 -11.73
CA LEU A 36 42.94 -4.30 -12.38
C LEU A 36 43.73 -3.44 -11.37
N GLU A 37 43.19 -3.23 -10.17
CA GLU A 37 43.88 -2.57 -9.06
C GLU A 37 45.12 -3.37 -8.63
N ARG A 38 45.01 -4.70 -8.52
CA ARG A 38 46.15 -5.56 -8.20
C ARG A 38 47.27 -5.46 -9.26
N ILE A 39 46.92 -5.36 -10.54
CA ILE A 39 47.92 -5.13 -11.59
C ILE A 39 48.57 -3.76 -11.44
N LEU A 40 47.81 -2.72 -11.07
CA LEU A 40 48.35 -1.39 -10.83
C LEU A 40 49.36 -1.41 -9.67
N GLU A 41 49.04 -2.04 -8.55
CA GLU A 41 49.96 -2.19 -7.40
C GLU A 41 51.27 -2.89 -7.78
N LEU A 42 51.19 -3.96 -8.59
CA LEU A 42 52.38 -4.66 -9.08
C LEU A 42 53.27 -3.76 -9.96
N VAL A 43 52.65 -2.92 -10.78
CA VAL A 43 53.37 -1.96 -11.63
C VAL A 43 54.02 -0.87 -10.79
N GLU A 44 53.35 -0.38 -9.76
CA GLU A 44 53.94 0.59 -8.82
C GLU A 44 55.16 0.01 -8.10
N CYS A 45 55.06 -1.24 -7.62
CA CYS A 45 56.19 -1.94 -7.04
C CYS A 45 57.36 -2.07 -8.03
N ALA A 46 57.08 -2.44 -9.28
CA ALA A 46 58.10 -2.53 -10.33
C ALA A 46 58.75 -1.16 -10.64
N ILE A 47 57.97 -0.07 -10.66
CA ILE A 47 58.50 1.29 -10.81
C ILE A 47 59.44 1.61 -9.66
N GLN A 48 59.04 1.34 -8.41
CA GLN A 48 59.85 1.61 -7.22
C GLN A 48 61.20 0.88 -7.31
N ILE A 49 61.19 -0.41 -7.67
CA ILE A 49 62.42 -1.20 -7.84
C ILE A 49 63.33 -0.60 -8.93
N ILE A 50 62.75 -0.13 -10.05
CA ILE A 50 63.53 0.53 -11.11
C ILE A 50 64.13 1.84 -10.61
N GLU A 51 63.39 2.62 -9.82
CA GLU A 51 63.89 3.87 -9.24
C GLU A 51 65.04 3.63 -8.26
N ASP A 52 64.91 2.63 -7.39
CA ASP A 52 65.96 2.22 -6.45
C ASP A 52 67.20 1.74 -7.21
N THR A 53 67.02 0.93 -8.26
CA THR A 53 68.12 0.46 -9.13
C THR A 53 68.84 1.63 -9.83
N ILE A 54 68.10 2.66 -10.29
CA ILE A 54 68.69 3.86 -10.87
C ILE A 54 69.52 4.62 -9.82
N SER A 55 69.02 4.71 -8.58
CA SER A 55 69.75 5.35 -7.48
C SER A 55 71.04 4.60 -7.15
N GLU A 56 70.97 3.28 -6.96
CA GLU A 56 72.14 2.43 -6.69
C GLU A 56 73.18 2.51 -7.82
N HIS A 57 72.72 2.53 -9.09
CA HIS A 57 73.60 2.70 -10.24
C HIS A 57 74.30 4.06 -10.24
N LYS A 58 73.61 5.12 -9.80
CA LYS A 58 74.18 6.46 -9.66
C LYS A 58 75.20 6.53 -8.52
N ASP A 59 74.91 5.93 -7.37
CA ASP A 59 75.81 5.88 -6.22
C ASP A 59 77.08 5.09 -6.55
N CYS A 60 76.94 3.98 -7.29
CA CYS A 60 78.06 3.18 -7.78
C CYS A 60 78.96 3.95 -8.77
N LYS A 61 78.38 4.81 -9.62
CA LYS A 61 79.15 5.73 -10.48
C LYS A 61 80.02 6.67 -9.64
N GLU A 62 79.46 7.23 -8.58
CA GLU A 62 80.14 8.18 -7.68
C GLU A 62 81.25 7.49 -6.86
N LEU A 63 81.00 6.28 -6.36
CA LEU A 63 81.96 5.54 -5.53
C LEU A 63 83.17 5.00 -6.31
N LEU A 64 82.96 4.56 -7.56
CA LEU A 64 83.98 3.81 -8.31
C LEU A 64 84.78 4.66 -9.33
N SER A 65 84.42 5.94 -9.56
CA SER A 65 85.13 6.86 -10.49
C SER A 65 85.42 6.25 -11.88
N ILE A 66 84.46 5.52 -12.45
CA ILE A 66 84.60 4.72 -13.69
C ILE A 66 84.40 5.61 -14.94
N PRO A 67 85.11 5.35 -16.06
CA PRO A 67 84.87 6.02 -17.36
C PRO A 67 83.42 5.94 -17.86
N GLU A 68 82.94 7.07 -18.38
CA GLU A 68 81.51 7.40 -18.53
C GLU A 68 80.76 6.61 -19.60
N GLU A 69 81.44 6.12 -20.65
CA GLU A 69 80.78 5.51 -21.83
C GLU A 69 79.94 4.27 -21.51
N ARG A 70 80.41 3.38 -20.62
CA ARG A 70 79.68 2.15 -20.28
C ARG A 70 78.55 2.37 -19.27
N PHE A 71 78.69 3.38 -18.41
CA PHE A 71 77.65 3.75 -17.45
C PHE A 71 76.46 4.44 -18.12
N LEU A 72 76.72 5.27 -19.14
CA LEU A 72 75.72 6.04 -19.86
C LEU A 72 74.70 5.15 -20.60
N TYR A 73 75.13 4.02 -21.15
CA TYR A 73 74.24 3.08 -21.84
C TYR A 73 73.23 2.41 -20.88
N VAL A 74 73.72 1.94 -19.72
CA VAL A 74 72.87 1.30 -18.70
C VAL A 74 71.90 2.32 -18.11
N GLU A 75 72.35 3.54 -17.82
CA GLU A 75 71.52 4.63 -17.32
C GLU A 75 70.39 4.98 -18.31
N LYS A 76 70.70 5.12 -19.61
CA LYS A 76 69.68 5.35 -20.65
C LYS A 76 68.66 4.22 -20.74
N ASN A 77 69.08 2.97 -20.64
CA ASN A 77 68.18 1.83 -20.67
C ASN A 77 67.27 1.78 -19.44
N LEU A 78 67.79 2.06 -18.25
CA LEU A 78 67.01 2.14 -17.01
C LEU A 78 66.00 3.30 -17.05
N GLN A 79 66.42 4.48 -17.53
CA GLN A 79 65.51 5.62 -17.75
C GLN A 79 64.41 5.29 -18.77
N THR A 80 64.76 4.58 -19.85
CA THR A 80 63.77 4.11 -20.84
C THR A 80 62.80 3.12 -20.20
N LEU A 81 63.28 2.18 -19.38
CA LEU A 81 62.44 1.22 -18.66
C LEU A 81 61.50 1.93 -17.67
N ARG A 82 62.00 2.90 -16.91
CA ARG A 82 61.20 3.76 -16.01
C ARG A 82 60.09 4.48 -16.78
N SER A 83 60.43 5.13 -17.89
CA SER A 83 59.44 5.86 -18.70
C SER A 83 58.32 4.94 -19.23
N LYS A 84 58.67 3.72 -19.66
CA LYS A 84 57.70 2.71 -20.10
C LYS A 84 56.83 2.23 -18.94
N ALA A 85 57.41 1.97 -17.78
CA ALA A 85 56.66 1.55 -16.60
C ALA A 85 55.66 2.63 -16.13
N ILE A 86 56.07 3.89 -16.09
CA ILE A 86 55.18 5.04 -15.79
C ILE A 86 54.05 5.13 -16.82
N SER A 87 54.36 5.00 -18.12
CA SER A 87 53.33 5.03 -19.16
C SER A 87 52.30 3.89 -19.00
N PHE A 88 52.75 2.71 -18.57
CA PHE A 88 51.88 1.57 -18.29
C PHE A 88 51.02 1.79 -17.04
N LYS A 89 51.58 2.40 -15.98
CA LYS A 89 50.82 2.83 -14.79
C LYS A 89 49.68 3.76 -15.18
N THR A 90 49.98 4.85 -15.89
CA THR A 90 48.98 5.84 -16.33
C THR A 90 47.91 5.22 -17.23
N TYR A 91 48.28 4.24 -18.07
CA TYR A 91 47.33 3.48 -18.88
C TYR A 91 46.34 2.69 -18.01
N GLN A 92 46.82 2.01 -16.97
CA GLN A 92 45.97 1.23 -16.07
C GLN A 92 45.07 2.13 -15.20
N GLU A 93 45.60 3.23 -14.66
CA GLU A 93 44.82 4.24 -13.94
C GLU A 93 43.68 4.80 -14.80
N THR A 94 43.96 5.05 -16.08
CA THR A 94 42.95 5.52 -17.04
C THR A 94 41.86 4.47 -17.25
N ARG A 95 42.20 3.19 -17.32
CA ARG A 95 41.21 2.09 -17.44
C ARG A 95 40.34 1.97 -16.19
N ILE A 96 40.95 2.00 -15.01
CA ILE A 96 40.21 2.00 -13.72
C ILE A 96 39.26 3.20 -13.66
N ARG A 97 39.73 4.39 -14.02
CA ARG A 97 38.91 5.61 -14.05
C ARG A 97 37.72 5.47 -15.00
N ARG A 98 37.93 4.93 -16.21
CA ARG A 98 36.84 4.69 -17.17
C ARG A 98 35.80 3.71 -16.64
N ILE A 99 36.24 2.62 -16.00
CA ILE A 99 35.33 1.65 -15.37
C ILE A 99 34.51 2.32 -14.27
N ASN A 100 35.14 3.12 -13.40
CA ASN A 100 34.44 3.83 -12.33
C ASN A 100 33.42 4.85 -12.85
N VAL A 101 33.77 5.60 -13.90
CA VAL A 101 32.82 6.52 -14.56
C VAL A 101 31.65 5.73 -15.15
N CYS A 102 31.92 4.63 -15.85
CA CYS A 102 30.88 3.76 -16.40
C CYS A 102 29.95 3.23 -15.29
N LEU A 103 30.50 2.70 -14.20
CA LEU A 103 29.71 2.23 -13.05
C LEU A 103 28.84 3.35 -12.46
N SER A 104 29.40 4.55 -12.26
CA SER A 104 28.65 5.70 -11.74
C SER A 104 27.49 6.11 -12.67
N THR A 105 27.72 6.12 -13.99
CA THR A 105 26.66 6.41 -14.96
C THR A 105 25.58 5.33 -14.97
N LEU A 106 25.95 4.05 -14.90
CA LEU A 106 24.99 2.94 -14.80
C LEU A 106 24.15 3.04 -13.53
N SER A 107 24.76 3.33 -12.39
CA SER A 107 24.02 3.54 -11.13
C SER A 107 23.04 4.71 -11.23
N SER A 108 23.44 5.82 -11.88
CA SER A 108 22.58 6.99 -12.07
C SER A 108 21.41 6.71 -13.00
N LEU A 109 21.61 5.91 -14.06
CA LEU A 109 20.53 5.47 -14.95
C LEU A 109 19.54 4.56 -14.23
N LEU A 110 20.04 3.62 -13.43
CA LEU A 110 19.20 2.74 -12.62
C LEU A 110 18.35 3.53 -11.60
N SER A 111 18.93 4.54 -10.94
CA SER A 111 18.17 5.39 -10.01
C SER A 111 17.10 6.22 -10.72
N LEU A 112 17.40 6.76 -11.91
CA LEU A 112 16.40 7.51 -12.69
C LEU A 112 15.21 6.64 -13.11
N ARG A 113 15.46 5.39 -13.51
CA ARG A 113 14.38 4.45 -13.82
C ARG A 113 13.57 4.09 -12.57
N ALA A 114 14.22 3.83 -11.44
CA ALA A 114 13.53 3.59 -10.18
C ALA A 114 12.62 4.77 -9.79
N ASP A 115 13.10 6.01 -9.91
CA ASP A 115 12.30 7.21 -9.65
C ASP A 115 11.10 7.32 -10.60
N SER A 116 11.27 6.97 -11.88
CA SER A 116 10.15 7.00 -12.84
C SER A 116 9.07 5.97 -12.52
N ALA A 117 9.45 4.76 -12.09
CA ALA A 117 8.51 3.72 -11.66
C ALA A 117 7.77 4.14 -10.37
N ILE A 118 8.49 4.76 -9.43
CA ILE A 118 7.89 5.30 -8.20
C ILE A 118 6.88 6.41 -8.52
N LYS A 119 7.17 7.29 -9.49
CA LYS A 119 6.23 8.34 -9.91
C LYS A 119 4.95 7.75 -10.50
N ALA A 120 5.06 6.79 -11.42
CA ALA A 120 3.89 6.13 -12.00
C ALA A 120 3.02 5.45 -10.91
N SER A 121 3.65 4.76 -9.96
CA SER A 121 2.97 4.17 -8.80
C SER A 121 2.30 5.20 -7.90
N THR A 122 2.98 6.32 -7.63
CA THR A 122 2.45 7.42 -6.82
C THR A 122 1.23 8.06 -7.49
N GLU A 123 1.27 8.28 -8.81
CA GLU A 123 0.12 8.78 -9.58
C GLU A 123 -1.08 7.83 -9.48
N ALA A 124 -0.86 6.52 -9.67
CA ALA A 124 -1.91 5.52 -9.48
C ALA A 124 -2.50 5.56 -8.06
N MET A 125 -1.65 5.67 -7.03
CA MET A 125 -2.07 5.80 -5.62
C MET A 125 -2.90 7.07 -5.37
N THR A 126 -2.53 8.20 -5.98
CA THR A 126 -3.29 9.45 -5.84
C THR A 126 -4.68 9.32 -6.46
N ARG A 127 -4.80 8.70 -7.64
CA ARG A 127 -6.09 8.44 -8.28
C ARG A 127 -6.98 7.51 -7.45
N LEU A 128 -6.42 6.44 -6.88
CA LEU A 128 -7.15 5.56 -5.97
C LEU A 128 -7.60 6.28 -4.71
N THR A 129 -6.77 7.16 -4.16
CA THR A 129 -7.12 7.96 -2.97
C THR A 129 -8.25 8.95 -3.28
N GLU A 130 -8.24 9.56 -4.47
CA GLU A 130 -9.30 10.44 -4.93
C GLU A 130 -10.62 9.68 -5.16
N ALA A 131 -10.58 8.52 -5.82
CA ALA A 131 -11.74 7.66 -5.98
C ALA A 131 -12.31 7.19 -4.63
N ASN A 132 -11.44 6.77 -3.69
CA ASN A 132 -11.84 6.42 -2.33
C ASN A 132 -12.47 7.60 -1.58
N ARG A 133 -12.02 8.83 -1.85
CA ARG A 133 -12.59 10.04 -1.25
C ARG A 133 -13.99 10.31 -1.78
N GLU A 134 -14.22 10.13 -3.08
CA GLU A 134 -15.56 10.20 -3.68
C GLU A 134 -16.48 9.12 -3.08
N ASP A 135 -16.01 7.86 -3.06
CA ASP A 135 -16.76 6.73 -2.49
C ASP A 135 -17.10 6.95 -1.01
N SER A 136 -16.19 7.54 -0.23
CA SER A 136 -16.46 7.92 1.16
C SER A 136 -17.57 8.97 1.27
N GLY A 137 -17.61 9.93 0.33
CA GLY A 137 -18.69 10.91 0.24
C GLY A 137 -20.03 10.24 -0.07
N ARG A 138 -20.07 9.35 -1.07
CA ARG A 138 -21.26 8.57 -1.42
C ARG A 138 -21.72 7.68 -0.27
N MET A 139 -20.78 7.04 0.42
CA MET A 139 -21.06 6.22 1.61
C MET A 139 -21.69 7.05 2.72
N ASN A 140 -21.26 8.30 2.91
CA ASN A 140 -21.88 9.20 3.87
C ASN A 140 -23.32 9.54 3.47
N GLU A 141 -23.59 9.84 2.19
CA GLU A 141 -24.95 10.05 1.69
C GLU A 141 -25.84 8.81 1.89
N ILE A 142 -25.32 7.63 1.57
CA ILE A 142 -26.01 6.35 1.81
C ILE A 142 -26.27 6.15 3.30
N SER A 143 -25.32 6.47 4.18
CA SER A 143 -25.50 6.36 5.63
C SER A 143 -26.60 7.28 6.14
N ILE A 144 -26.68 8.50 5.62
CA ILE A 144 -27.76 9.45 5.95
C ILE A 144 -29.10 8.92 5.45
N ALA A 145 -29.18 8.48 4.19
CA ALA A 145 -30.41 7.89 3.63
C ALA A 145 -30.85 6.64 4.42
N THR A 146 -29.91 5.76 4.77
CA THR A 146 -30.16 4.55 5.59
C THR A 146 -30.64 4.91 6.99
N LYS A 147 -30.13 5.99 7.61
CA LYS A 147 -30.63 6.48 8.91
C LYS A 147 -32.08 6.93 8.80
N LEU A 148 -32.42 7.70 7.76
CA LEU A 148 -33.79 8.16 7.51
C LEU A 148 -34.74 6.98 7.27
N ASP A 149 -34.32 6.00 6.46
CA ASP A 149 -35.10 4.78 6.20
C ASP A 149 -35.29 3.95 7.47
N SER A 150 -34.25 3.85 8.32
CA SER A 150 -34.34 3.20 9.63
C SER A 150 -35.34 3.90 10.56
N GLU A 151 -35.37 5.24 10.58
CA GLU A 151 -36.35 6.01 11.36
C GLU A 151 -37.78 5.79 10.87
N ALA A 152 -37.99 5.75 9.55
CA ALA A 152 -39.27 5.43 8.95
C ALA A 152 -39.72 3.99 9.29
N MET A 153 -38.82 3.01 9.18
CA MET A 153 -39.07 1.61 9.52
C MET A 153 -39.47 1.45 11.00
N ILE A 154 -38.78 2.13 11.90
CA ILE A 154 -39.12 2.14 13.33
C ILE A 154 -40.51 2.74 13.57
N THR A 155 -40.89 3.77 12.80
CA THR A 155 -42.20 4.42 12.91
C THR A 155 -43.32 3.50 12.45
N ILE A 156 -43.15 2.83 11.31
CA ILE A 156 -44.10 1.81 10.82
C ILE A 156 -44.23 0.67 11.82
N ALA A 157 -43.12 0.17 12.36
CA ALA A 157 -43.13 -0.89 13.37
C ALA A 157 -43.89 -0.49 14.64
N LYS A 158 -43.78 0.76 15.09
CA LYS A 158 -44.59 1.27 16.21
C LYS A 158 -46.07 1.28 15.84
N LEU A 159 -46.43 1.69 14.62
CA LEU A 159 -47.82 1.73 14.17
C LEU A 159 -48.42 0.32 14.11
N THR A 160 -47.74 -0.63 13.47
CA THR A 160 -48.21 -2.03 13.40
C THR A 160 -48.35 -2.63 14.79
N MET A 161 -47.45 -2.30 15.70
CA MET A 161 -47.48 -2.74 17.09
C MET A 161 -48.70 -2.20 17.89
N PHE A 162 -49.19 -1.00 17.59
CA PHE A 162 -50.46 -0.51 18.14
C PHE A 162 -51.68 -1.17 17.48
N TYR A 163 -51.61 -1.38 16.16
CA TYR A 163 -52.71 -1.95 15.40
C TYR A 163 -52.92 -3.45 15.67
N LEU A 164 -51.86 -4.22 15.88
CA LEU A 164 -51.94 -5.67 16.09
C LEU A 164 -52.83 -6.08 17.28
N PRO A 165 -52.63 -5.55 18.52
CA PRO A 165 -53.49 -5.89 19.65
C PRO A 165 -54.90 -5.31 19.50
N SER A 166 -55.02 -4.10 18.94
CA SER A 166 -56.32 -3.47 18.69
C SER A 166 -57.18 -4.30 17.73
N THR A 167 -56.57 -4.79 16.64
CA THR A 167 -57.23 -5.61 15.63
C THR A 167 -57.58 -6.99 16.19
N PHE A 168 -56.69 -7.61 16.97
CA PHE A 168 -56.98 -8.90 17.63
C PHE A 168 -58.21 -8.81 18.54
N VAL A 169 -58.29 -7.75 19.35
CA VAL A 169 -59.45 -7.51 20.22
C VAL A 169 -60.70 -7.20 19.38
N ALA A 170 -60.60 -6.36 18.34
CA ALA A 170 -61.72 -6.09 17.44
C ALA A 170 -62.28 -7.37 16.79
N THR A 171 -61.43 -8.28 16.32
CA THR A 171 -61.84 -9.56 15.74
C THR A 171 -62.50 -10.48 16.76
N LEU A 172 -61.91 -10.64 17.95
CA LEU A 172 -62.49 -11.47 19.02
C LEU A 172 -63.88 -10.98 19.44
N PHE A 173 -64.06 -9.67 19.55
CA PHE A 173 -65.34 -9.08 19.91
C PHE A 173 -66.33 -9.09 18.72
N SER A 174 -65.86 -8.98 17.48
CA SER A 174 -66.68 -9.13 16.28
C SER A 174 -67.28 -10.53 16.16
N MET A 175 -66.60 -11.56 16.68
CA MET A 175 -67.12 -12.93 16.69
C MET A 175 -68.03 -13.25 17.89
N GLY A 176 -68.06 -12.41 18.94
CA GLY A 176 -68.69 -12.75 20.22
C GLY A 176 -69.75 -11.79 20.78
N ILE A 177 -69.81 -10.52 20.36
CA ILE A 177 -70.62 -9.49 21.06
C ILE A 177 -71.88 -9.03 20.30
N PHE A 178 -71.99 -9.29 19.00
CA PHE A 178 -73.21 -9.01 18.24
C PHE A 178 -74.22 -10.17 18.34
N ASN A 179 -75.03 -10.17 19.40
CA ASN A 179 -76.27 -10.97 19.39
C ASN A 179 -77.38 -10.13 18.74
N PHE A 180 -77.82 -10.53 17.55
CA PHE A 180 -79.04 -10.02 16.93
C PHE A 180 -80.22 -10.72 17.61
N ASP A 181 -80.86 -10.05 18.56
CA ASP A 181 -82.13 -10.54 19.09
C ASP A 181 -83.23 -10.20 18.06
N PHE A 182 -83.62 -11.20 17.26
CA PHE A 182 -84.85 -11.14 16.47
C PHE A 182 -85.95 -11.78 17.32
N ASP A 183 -86.45 -11.04 18.31
CA ASP A 183 -87.74 -11.37 18.92
C ASP A 183 -88.83 -10.52 18.25
N ASP A 184 -89.77 -11.25 17.65
CA ASP A 184 -91.01 -10.85 17.00
C ASP A 184 -91.15 -9.40 16.47
N GLY A 185 -90.92 -9.27 15.16
CA GLY A 185 -91.78 -8.50 14.26
C GLY A 185 -92.29 -7.13 14.74
N LYS A 186 -91.39 -6.14 14.91
CA LYS A 186 -91.53 -4.74 14.44
C LYS A 186 -90.43 -3.88 15.07
N ASN A 187 -89.68 -3.19 14.20
CA ASN A 187 -88.66 -2.17 14.50
C ASN A 187 -87.27 -2.74 14.86
N GLY A 188 -86.50 -3.08 13.82
CA GLY A 188 -85.07 -3.40 13.96
C GLY A 188 -84.31 -2.23 14.56
N ARG A 189 -84.13 -2.25 15.88
CA ARG A 189 -83.31 -1.29 16.62
C ARG A 189 -82.01 -2.02 16.92
N LEU A 190 -80.89 -1.55 16.38
CA LEU A 190 -79.55 -2.02 16.76
C LEU A 190 -79.37 -1.74 18.25
N VAL A 191 -79.65 -2.71 19.12
CA VAL A 191 -79.39 -2.60 20.55
C VAL A 191 -77.91 -2.88 20.74
N MET A 192 -77.10 -1.81 20.79
CA MET A 192 -75.71 -1.89 21.25
C MET A 192 -75.73 -2.54 22.63
N SER A 193 -75.18 -3.75 22.77
CA SER A 193 -75.08 -4.43 24.06
C SER A 193 -74.34 -3.54 25.06
N SER A 194 -74.89 -3.40 26.27
CA SER A 194 -74.37 -2.57 27.37
C SER A 194 -72.97 -2.97 27.86
N GLN A 195 -72.33 -3.99 27.25
CA GLN A 195 -71.04 -4.56 27.64
C GLN A 195 -69.83 -4.02 26.84
N TRP A 196 -69.99 -2.94 26.08
CA TRP A 196 -68.88 -2.29 25.35
C TRP A 196 -67.66 -1.98 26.25
N TRP A 197 -67.88 -1.81 27.56
CA TRP A 197 -66.80 -1.53 28.51
C TRP A 197 -65.82 -2.70 28.70
N MET A 198 -66.20 -3.95 28.40
CA MET A 198 -65.27 -5.08 28.43
C MET A 198 -64.19 -4.98 27.34
N TYR A 199 -64.51 -4.37 26.19
CA TYR A 199 -63.51 -4.10 25.13
C TYR A 199 -62.35 -3.28 25.69
N ILE A 200 -62.65 -2.22 26.45
CA ILE A 200 -61.65 -1.32 27.04
C ILE A 200 -60.79 -2.05 28.08
N ILE A 201 -61.42 -2.91 28.90
CA ILE A 201 -60.75 -3.65 29.97
C ILE A 201 -59.70 -4.64 29.43
N PHE A 202 -59.96 -5.29 28.29
CA PHE A 202 -59.00 -6.23 27.70
C PHE A 202 -58.01 -5.56 26.73
N ALA A 203 -58.44 -4.54 25.99
CA ALA A 203 -57.59 -3.86 25.01
C ALA A 203 -56.42 -3.09 25.65
N ILE A 204 -56.67 -2.39 26.76
CA ILE A 204 -55.64 -1.57 27.43
C ILE A 204 -54.47 -2.42 27.98
N PRO A 205 -54.69 -3.48 28.80
CA PRO A 205 -53.58 -4.26 29.34
C PRO A 205 -52.83 -5.04 28.27
N LEU A 206 -53.51 -5.51 27.21
CA LEU A 206 -52.86 -6.19 26.09
C LEU A 206 -51.92 -5.23 25.35
N THR A 207 -52.39 -4.01 25.06
CA THR A 207 -51.59 -2.97 24.39
C THR A 207 -50.39 -2.55 25.24
N LEU A 208 -50.59 -2.36 26.54
CA LEU A 208 -49.49 -2.05 27.47
C LEU A 208 -48.49 -3.20 27.56
N GLY A 209 -48.94 -4.45 27.64
CA GLY A 209 -48.09 -5.63 27.69
C GLY A 209 -47.19 -5.74 26.46
N THR A 210 -47.76 -5.63 25.27
CA THR A 210 -46.99 -5.62 24.01
C THR A 210 -46.01 -4.45 23.99
N PHE A 211 -46.45 -3.24 24.38
CA PHE A 211 -45.60 -2.03 24.47
C PHE A 211 -44.37 -2.22 25.36
N TYR A 212 -44.57 -2.73 26.59
CA TYR A 212 -43.50 -2.96 27.55
C TYR A 212 -42.53 -4.05 27.08
N TRP A 213 -43.04 -5.15 26.52
CA TRP A 213 -42.22 -6.24 25.98
C TRP A 213 -41.26 -5.76 24.88
N PHE A 214 -41.78 -5.07 23.87
CA PHE A 214 -40.96 -4.54 22.77
C PHE A 214 -39.96 -3.49 23.26
N ARG A 215 -40.36 -2.63 24.21
CA ARG A 215 -39.47 -1.62 24.77
C ARG A 215 -38.32 -2.28 25.55
N ALA A 216 -38.55 -3.42 26.19
CA ALA A 216 -37.50 -4.21 26.83
C ALA A 216 -36.56 -4.85 25.80
N VAL A 217 -37.10 -5.47 24.74
CA VAL A 217 -36.32 -6.10 23.65
C VAL A 217 -35.46 -5.08 22.90
N THR A 218 -36.05 -3.95 22.50
CA THR A 218 -35.33 -2.87 21.79
C THR A 218 -34.26 -2.20 22.65
N ARG A 219 -34.47 -2.10 23.97
CA ARG A 219 -33.44 -1.62 24.90
C ARG A 219 -32.29 -2.61 25.06
N SER A 220 -32.60 -3.91 25.12
CA SER A 220 -31.58 -4.96 25.20
C SER A 220 -30.67 -4.97 23.97
N HIS A 221 -31.24 -4.84 22.77
CA HIS A 221 -30.45 -4.71 21.53
C HIS A 221 -29.55 -3.47 21.52
N LYS A 222 -30.04 -2.30 21.95
CA LYS A 222 -29.22 -1.08 22.02
C LYS A 222 -28.07 -1.19 23.03
N GLN A 223 -28.29 -1.86 24.16
CA GLN A 223 -27.27 -2.06 25.18
C GLN A 223 -26.18 -3.03 24.74
N ALA A 224 -26.55 -4.10 24.01
CA ALA A 224 -25.58 -5.04 23.44
C ALA A 224 -24.66 -4.36 22.41
N SER A 225 -25.21 -3.54 21.51
CA SER A 225 -24.43 -2.79 20.52
C SER A 225 -23.50 -1.76 21.15
N GLN A 226 -23.96 -1.02 22.18
CA GLN A 226 -23.11 -0.04 22.87
C GLN A 226 -21.99 -0.68 23.68
N LYS A 227 -22.20 -1.89 24.21
CA LYS A 227 -21.15 -2.61 24.95
C LYS A 227 -20.04 -3.07 24.00
N ALA A 228 -20.40 -3.65 22.85
CA ALA A 228 -19.46 -4.03 21.81
C ALA A 228 -18.65 -2.83 21.25
N GLU A 229 -19.29 -1.68 21.07
CA GLU A 229 -18.61 -0.46 20.60
C GLU A 229 -17.62 0.11 21.64
N ARG A 230 -17.90 -0.03 22.94
CA ARG A 230 -16.96 0.35 24.02
C ARG A 230 -15.76 -0.58 24.10
N GLU A 231 -15.99 -1.88 23.95
CA GLU A 231 -14.93 -2.90 23.94
C GLU A 231 -14.01 -2.74 22.71
N ALA A 232 -14.54 -2.36 21.54
CA ALA A 232 -13.75 -2.09 20.33
C ALA A 232 -12.93 -0.79 20.38
N LYS A 233 -13.26 0.16 21.27
CA LYS A 233 -12.58 1.47 21.40
C LYS A 233 -11.47 1.48 22.44
N GLN A 234 -11.24 0.37 23.13
CA GLN A 234 -10.20 0.23 24.12
C GLN A 234 -9.01 -0.46 23.44
N PRO A 235 -7.97 0.27 22.97
CA PRO A 235 -6.76 -0.36 22.49
C PRO A 235 -6.08 -1.05 23.67
N GLU A 236 -5.68 -2.32 23.49
CA GLU A 236 -4.77 -3.01 24.41
C GLU A 236 -3.42 -2.30 24.51
#